data_AF-A0A960HSN1-F1
#
_entry.id   AF-A0A960HSN1-F1
#
_cell.length_a   1.000
_cell.length_b   1.000
_cell.length_c   1.000
_cell.angle_alpha   90.00
_cell.angle_beta   90.00
_cell.angle_gamma   90.00
#
_symmetry.space_group_name_H-M   'P 1'
#
loop_
_entity.id
_entity.type
_entity.pdbx_description
1 polymer ?
#
loop_
_entity_poly.entity_id
_entity_poly.type
_entity_poly.pdbx_seq_one_letter_code
_entity_poly.pdbx_strand_id
1 'polypeptide(L)'
;GGDVKCATAEGNFAWFGWSDYPDTGSGLGRLALDRFVDTLQPAYAADIFTEAASADVVSCARFDGRTLFAVAGDAVYASDPGVYVVEGWWDTGRFYFGTVEAKKLTEILVSADALQANDGIDVSVVDQADTEVGTAAVSSTGATGLTVDLDGVSVFTANVRFTLTSDGTSTPCVKFWRMRAYPVAPSTEEWVVPLIIKSHVVVGDGQGQVQSFDVLAEVERLKSLWRNKTVVGYREGDKSYRVRIDNFQVQAHDWRDSSDYFEVHMIVNLISV
;
A
#
# COMPACT_ATOMS: atom_id res chain seq x y z
N GLY A 1 8.42 -15.07 -20.80
CA GLY A 1 7.37 -15.96 -21.32
C GLY A 1 7.92 -16.63 -22.55
N GLY A 2 7.90 -17.96 -22.57
CA GLY A 2 8.33 -18.75 -23.72
C GLY A 2 7.34 -18.66 -24.89
N ASP A 3 7.75 -19.17 -26.05
CA ASP A 3 6.91 -19.21 -27.24
C ASP A 3 5.73 -20.16 -27.06
N VAL A 4 4.52 -19.72 -27.41
CA VAL A 4 3.33 -20.58 -27.44
C VAL A 4 3.28 -21.31 -28.78
N LYS A 5 3.52 -22.62 -28.76
CA LYS A 5 3.58 -23.46 -29.99
C LYS A 5 2.30 -24.24 -30.28
N CYS A 6 1.43 -24.37 -29.30
CA CYS A 6 0.14 -25.02 -29.46
C CYS A 6 -0.93 -24.32 -28.61
N ALA A 7 -2.18 -24.39 -29.07
CA ALA A 7 -3.34 -23.96 -28.31
C ALA A 7 -4.55 -24.83 -28.67
N THR A 8 -5.44 -25.04 -27.71
CA THR A 8 -6.71 -25.74 -27.88
C THR A 8 -7.78 -25.01 -27.07
N ALA A 9 -9.04 -25.07 -27.49
CA ALA A 9 -10.13 -24.40 -26.78
C ALA A 9 -11.32 -25.33 -26.60
N GLU A 10 -11.95 -25.24 -25.44
CA GLU A 10 -13.16 -25.99 -25.09
C GLU A 10 -14.06 -25.11 -24.21
N GLY A 11 -15.25 -24.80 -24.71
CA GLY A 11 -16.20 -23.92 -24.03
C GLY A 11 -15.63 -22.51 -23.83
N ASN A 12 -15.67 -22.03 -22.59
CA ASN A 12 -15.23 -20.68 -22.21
C ASN A 12 -13.72 -20.58 -21.93
N PHE A 13 -12.98 -21.69 -22.06
CA PHE A 13 -11.56 -21.74 -21.74
C PHE A 13 -10.73 -22.11 -22.97
N ALA A 14 -9.53 -21.53 -23.04
CA ALA A 14 -8.50 -21.95 -23.98
C ALA A 14 -7.25 -22.38 -23.22
N TRP A 15 -6.62 -23.46 -23.65
CA TRP A 15 -5.34 -23.93 -23.14
C TRP A 15 -4.24 -23.59 -24.14
N PHE A 16 -3.08 -23.22 -23.64
CA PHE A 16 -1.93 -22.90 -24.46
C PHE A 16 -0.67 -23.56 -23.92
N GLY A 17 0.23 -23.95 -24.82
CA GLY A 17 1.54 -24.50 -24.46
C GLY A 17 2.39 -23.48 -23.72
N TRP A 18 2.92 -23.86 -22.57
CA TRP A 18 3.79 -23.05 -21.75
C TRP A 18 5.07 -23.84 -21.45
N SER A 19 6.14 -23.53 -22.17
CA SER A 19 7.46 -24.14 -21.99
C SER A 19 8.18 -23.50 -20.79
N ASP A 20 8.90 -24.31 -20.02
CA ASP A 20 9.79 -23.87 -18.93
C ASP A 20 9.11 -22.94 -17.89
N TYR A 21 7.95 -23.36 -17.39
CA TYR A 21 7.17 -22.68 -16.36
C TYR A 21 6.27 -23.68 -15.59
N PRO A 22 6.08 -23.57 -14.26
CA PRO A 22 6.49 -22.47 -13.36
C PRO A 22 7.98 -22.40 -13.02
N ASP A 23 8.75 -23.47 -13.27
CA ASP A 23 10.21 -23.53 -13.10
C ASP A 23 10.86 -24.23 -14.32
N THR A 24 11.54 -25.37 -14.11
CA THR A 24 12.06 -26.25 -15.17
C THR A 24 11.00 -27.17 -15.77
N GLY A 25 9.73 -27.02 -15.35
CA GLY A 25 8.62 -27.82 -15.83
C GLY A 25 8.03 -27.27 -17.13
N SER A 26 7.36 -28.12 -17.90
CA SER A 26 6.65 -27.70 -19.12
C SER A 26 5.19 -28.12 -19.01
N GLY A 27 4.27 -27.29 -19.49
CA GLY A 27 2.86 -27.51 -19.23
C GLY A 27 1.92 -26.67 -20.08
N LEU A 28 0.71 -26.51 -19.57
CA LEU A 28 -0.32 -25.71 -20.18
C LEU A 28 -0.76 -24.61 -19.23
N GLY A 29 -0.89 -23.40 -19.79
CA GLY A 29 -1.69 -22.36 -19.19
C GLY A 29 -3.13 -22.46 -19.65
N ARG A 30 -4.06 -21.98 -18.82
CA ARG A 30 -5.47 -21.83 -19.15
C ARG A 30 -5.84 -20.35 -19.17
N LEU A 31 -6.53 -19.94 -20.22
CA LEU A 31 -7.06 -18.62 -20.50
C LEU A 31 -8.58 -18.65 -20.32
N ALA A 32 -9.12 -17.67 -19.61
CA ALA A 32 -10.56 -17.45 -19.50
C ALA A 32 -11.01 -16.48 -20.61
N LEU A 33 -11.81 -16.94 -21.57
CA LEU A 33 -12.22 -16.16 -22.74
C LEU A 33 -13.36 -15.17 -22.46
N ASP A 34 -13.93 -15.21 -21.26
CA ASP A 34 -14.98 -14.33 -20.78
C ASP A 34 -14.44 -13.17 -19.92
N ARG A 35 -13.18 -13.23 -19.48
CA ARG A 35 -12.58 -12.26 -18.57
C ARG A 35 -11.27 -11.73 -19.14
N PHE A 36 -11.24 -10.44 -19.47
CA PHE A 36 -10.08 -9.73 -20.00
C PHE A 36 -9.47 -8.82 -18.94
N VAL A 37 -8.14 -8.89 -18.77
CA VAL A 37 -7.37 -7.98 -17.90
C VAL A 37 -6.87 -6.75 -18.65
N ASP A 38 -6.78 -6.84 -19.98
CA ASP A 38 -6.50 -5.73 -20.89
C ASP A 38 -7.12 -6.01 -22.27
N THR A 39 -7.02 -5.05 -23.20
CA THR A 39 -7.48 -5.15 -24.59
C THR A 39 -6.87 -6.38 -25.25
N LEU A 40 -7.70 -7.36 -25.59
CA LEU A 40 -7.31 -8.65 -26.18
C LEU A 40 -6.38 -9.50 -25.30
N GLN A 41 -6.31 -9.22 -24.00
CA GLN A 41 -5.57 -10.02 -23.02
C GLN A 41 -6.52 -10.72 -22.05
N PRO A 42 -6.92 -11.98 -22.32
CA PRO A 42 -7.70 -12.76 -21.38
C PRO A 42 -6.90 -13.03 -20.10
N ALA A 43 -7.60 -13.19 -18.97
CA ALA A 43 -6.99 -13.64 -17.73
C ALA A 43 -6.46 -15.06 -17.91
N TYR A 44 -5.24 -15.31 -17.44
CA TYR A 44 -4.58 -16.61 -17.56
C TYR A 44 -3.91 -17.05 -16.27
N ALA A 45 -3.80 -18.37 -16.11
CA ALA A 45 -3.06 -19.01 -15.03
C ALA A 45 -2.40 -20.29 -15.55
N ALA A 46 -1.38 -20.79 -14.86
CA ALA A 46 -0.92 -22.16 -15.07
C ALA A 46 -2.02 -23.14 -14.64
N ASP A 47 -2.21 -24.22 -15.40
CA ASP A 47 -3.26 -25.22 -15.12
C ASP A 47 -2.64 -26.58 -14.80
N ILE A 48 -1.87 -27.14 -15.72
CA ILE A 48 -1.20 -28.43 -15.56
C ILE A 48 0.22 -28.34 -16.09
N PHE A 49 1.17 -28.99 -15.42
CA PHE A 49 2.54 -29.09 -15.90
C PHE A 49 3.16 -30.43 -15.50
N THR A 50 4.28 -30.77 -16.13
CA THR A 50 5.17 -31.85 -15.70
C THR A 50 6.47 -31.26 -15.18
N GLU A 51 7.00 -31.83 -14.10
CA GLU A 51 8.34 -31.50 -13.59
C GLU A 51 9.44 -32.33 -14.27
N ALA A 52 9.06 -33.35 -15.04
CA ALA A 52 10.00 -34.31 -15.61
C ALA A 52 10.76 -33.76 -16.84
N ALA A 53 10.28 -32.67 -17.46
CA ALA A 53 10.86 -32.15 -18.70
C ALA A 53 10.78 -30.62 -18.81
N SER A 54 11.90 -30.04 -19.27
CA SER A 54 12.10 -28.63 -19.63
C SER A 54 12.30 -28.53 -21.13
N ALA A 55 11.20 -28.47 -21.89
CA ALA A 55 11.23 -28.42 -23.35
C ALA A 55 9.90 -27.88 -23.92
N ASP A 56 9.90 -27.65 -25.22
CA ASP A 56 8.74 -27.06 -25.88
C ASP A 56 7.49 -27.94 -25.84
N VAL A 57 6.37 -27.34 -25.47
CA VAL A 57 5.06 -27.99 -25.55
C VAL A 57 4.53 -27.89 -26.98
N VAL A 58 4.67 -28.96 -27.75
CA VAL A 58 4.42 -28.99 -29.20
C VAL A 58 2.97 -29.22 -29.59
N SER A 59 2.19 -29.83 -28.70
CA SER A 59 0.78 -30.13 -28.97
C SER A 59 -0.02 -30.15 -27.67
N CYS A 60 -1.25 -29.69 -27.73
CA CYS A 60 -2.22 -29.79 -26.66
C CYS A 60 -3.59 -30.20 -27.21
N ALA A 61 -4.30 -31.02 -26.46
CA ALA A 61 -5.62 -31.50 -26.83
C ALA A 61 -6.48 -31.75 -25.59
N ARG A 62 -7.79 -31.64 -25.76
CA ARG A 62 -8.79 -32.07 -24.78
C ARG A 62 -9.41 -33.35 -25.30
N PHE A 63 -9.37 -34.42 -24.50
CA PHE A 63 -9.93 -35.71 -24.86
C PHE A 63 -10.55 -36.37 -23.63
N ASP A 64 -11.79 -36.84 -23.75
CA ASP A 64 -12.53 -37.51 -22.67
C ASP A 64 -12.56 -36.70 -21.35
N GLY A 65 -12.74 -35.37 -21.47
CA GLY A 65 -12.75 -34.46 -20.33
C GLY A 65 -11.38 -34.20 -19.67
N ARG A 66 -10.31 -34.81 -20.18
CA ARG A 66 -8.93 -34.62 -19.70
C ARG A 66 -8.14 -33.68 -20.60
N THR A 67 -7.17 -33.01 -20.00
CA THR A 67 -6.22 -32.15 -20.71
C THR A 67 -4.96 -32.95 -21.00
N LEU A 68 -4.55 -33.00 -22.26
CA LEU A 68 -3.35 -33.69 -22.72
C LEU A 68 -2.40 -32.70 -23.37
N PHE A 69 -1.10 -32.94 -23.18
CA PHE A 69 -0.05 -32.19 -23.85
C PHE A 69 1.14 -33.07 -24.18
N ALA A 70 1.87 -32.72 -25.24
CA ALA A 70 3.07 -33.40 -25.66
C ALA A 70 4.27 -32.45 -25.53
N VAL A 71 5.33 -32.95 -24.89
CA VAL A 71 6.59 -32.22 -24.72
C VAL A 71 7.60 -32.73 -25.75
N ALA A 72 8.29 -31.82 -26.43
CA ALA A 72 9.26 -32.15 -27.47
C ALA A 72 10.40 -33.02 -26.92
N GLY A 73 10.65 -34.16 -27.56
CA GLY A 73 11.75 -35.07 -27.18
C GLY A 73 11.48 -35.91 -25.94
N ASP A 74 10.26 -35.88 -25.41
CA ASP A 74 9.86 -36.62 -24.21
C ASP A 74 8.51 -37.35 -24.43
N ALA A 75 7.56 -37.25 -23.51
CA ALA A 75 6.33 -38.02 -23.49
C ALA A 75 5.06 -37.17 -23.76
N VAL A 76 3.93 -37.88 -23.87
CA VAL A 76 2.59 -37.29 -23.83
C VAL A 76 2.05 -37.42 -22.41
N TYR A 77 1.65 -36.30 -21.83
CA TYR A 77 1.12 -36.19 -20.48
C TYR A 77 -0.40 -35.99 -20.54
N ALA A 78 -1.09 -36.47 -19.50
CA ALA A 78 -2.53 -36.31 -19.34
C ALA A 78 -2.85 -35.91 -17.90
N SER A 79 -3.87 -35.07 -17.71
CA SER A 79 -4.35 -34.66 -16.39
C SER A 79 -4.90 -35.85 -15.60
N ASP A 80 -4.46 -35.97 -14.35
CA ASP A 80 -5.02 -36.89 -13.37
C ASP A 80 -5.95 -36.12 -12.42
N PRO A 81 -7.25 -36.48 -12.32
CA PRO A 81 -8.19 -35.82 -11.41
C PRO A 81 -7.94 -36.13 -9.92
N GLY A 82 -7.06 -37.07 -9.59
CA GLY A 82 -6.76 -37.48 -8.21
C GLY A 82 -5.43 -36.97 -7.67
N VAL A 83 -4.65 -36.25 -8.48
CA VAL A 83 -3.31 -35.76 -8.09
C VAL A 83 -3.24 -34.25 -8.32
N TYR A 84 -2.96 -33.54 -7.23
CA TYR A 84 -2.81 -32.08 -7.22
C TYR A 84 -1.36 -31.70 -6.93
N VAL A 85 -1.02 -30.46 -7.25
CA VAL A 85 0.27 -29.87 -6.87
C VAL A 85 0.31 -29.62 -5.38
N VAL A 86 1.49 -29.83 -4.78
CA VAL A 86 1.72 -29.69 -3.33
C VAL A 86 1.68 -28.23 -2.90
N GLU A 87 2.03 -27.29 -3.79
CA GLU A 87 2.06 -25.86 -3.50
C GLU A 87 1.51 -25.03 -4.68
N GLY A 88 0.81 -23.96 -4.35
CA GLY A 88 0.42 -22.92 -5.31
C GLY A 88 0.29 -21.57 -4.64
N TRP A 89 0.60 -20.50 -5.36
CA TRP A 89 0.54 -19.14 -4.82
C TRP A 89 -0.13 -18.17 -5.79
N TRP A 90 -0.76 -17.13 -5.24
CA TRP A 90 -1.17 -15.97 -6.01
C TRP A 90 -0.83 -14.69 -5.26
N ASP A 91 -0.68 -13.65 -6.05
CA ASP A 91 -0.31 -12.32 -5.61
C ASP A 91 -1.41 -11.34 -6.04
N THR A 92 -1.82 -10.47 -5.12
CA THR A 92 -2.86 -9.46 -5.39
C THR A 92 -2.37 -8.32 -6.27
N GLY A 93 -1.05 -8.23 -6.48
CA GLY A 93 -0.38 -7.06 -7.03
C GLY A 93 -0.34 -5.93 -6.01
N ARG A 94 0.42 -4.88 -6.33
CA ARG A 94 0.42 -3.67 -5.50
C ARG A 94 -0.87 -2.90 -5.74
N PHE A 95 -1.58 -2.62 -4.65
CA PHE A 95 -2.78 -1.78 -4.70
C PHE A 95 -2.62 -0.54 -3.82
N TYR A 96 -3.33 0.51 -4.23
CA TYR A 96 -3.37 1.79 -3.54
C TYR A 96 -4.70 1.96 -2.80
N PHE A 97 -4.68 2.73 -1.72
CA PHE A 97 -5.88 3.03 -0.92
C PHE A 97 -6.75 4.18 -1.46
N GLY A 98 -6.36 4.78 -2.59
CA GLY A 98 -7.11 5.88 -3.22
C GLY A 98 -6.99 7.24 -2.51
N THR A 99 -6.08 7.38 -1.55
CA THR A 99 -5.83 8.62 -0.80
C THR A 99 -4.34 8.95 -0.79
N VAL A 100 -4.01 10.23 -0.60
CA VAL A 100 -2.62 10.69 -0.56
C VAL A 100 -1.95 10.43 0.79
N GLU A 101 -2.72 10.29 1.87
CA GLU A 101 -2.20 10.06 3.21
C GLU A 101 -1.90 8.58 3.44
N ALA A 102 -0.76 8.30 4.09
CA ALA A 102 -0.38 6.97 4.52
C ALA A 102 -1.47 6.33 5.38
N LYS A 103 -1.65 5.02 5.19
CA LYS A 103 -2.59 4.22 5.97
C LYS A 103 -1.85 3.34 6.96
N LYS A 104 -2.44 3.19 8.15
CA LYS A 104 -2.01 2.20 9.13
C LYS A 104 -2.75 0.90 8.86
N LEU A 105 -2.00 -0.16 8.56
CA LEU A 105 -2.59 -1.49 8.41
C LEU A 105 -2.83 -2.09 9.79
N THR A 106 -4.01 -2.68 10.01
CA THR A 106 -4.35 -3.29 11.30
C THR A 106 -4.38 -4.81 11.18
N GLU A 107 -5.27 -5.32 10.34
CA GLU A 107 -5.48 -6.76 10.22
C GLU A 107 -5.82 -7.15 8.80
N ILE A 108 -5.47 -8.39 8.43
CA ILE A 108 -6.07 -9.11 7.32
C ILE A 108 -6.83 -10.29 7.90
N LEU A 109 -8.10 -10.43 7.52
CA LEU A 109 -8.88 -11.64 7.79
C LEU A 109 -8.99 -12.44 6.50
N VAL A 110 -8.70 -13.73 6.59
CA VAL A 110 -8.84 -14.70 5.51
C VAL A 110 -9.84 -15.77 5.94
N SER A 111 -10.74 -16.12 5.04
CA SER A 111 -11.65 -17.25 5.23
C SER A 111 -11.47 -18.26 4.11
N ALA A 112 -11.41 -19.53 4.51
CA ALA A 112 -11.21 -20.67 3.65
C ALA A 112 -12.23 -21.78 3.98
N ASP A 113 -12.31 -22.78 3.11
CA ASP A 113 -12.91 -24.06 3.48
C ASP A 113 -12.12 -24.73 4.61
N ALA A 114 -12.77 -25.67 5.30
CA ALA A 114 -12.14 -26.38 6.42
C ALA A 114 -10.93 -27.17 5.93
N LEU A 115 -9.74 -26.84 6.44
CA LEU A 115 -8.49 -27.47 6.04
C LEU A 115 -8.49 -28.97 6.37
N GLN A 116 -8.03 -29.80 5.44
CA GLN A 116 -7.82 -31.22 5.68
C GLN A 116 -6.49 -31.46 6.42
N ALA A 117 -6.12 -32.72 6.62
CA ALA A 117 -4.80 -33.04 7.14
C ALA A 117 -3.74 -32.62 6.11
N ASN A 118 -2.64 -32.02 6.58
CA ASN A 118 -1.52 -31.53 5.75
C ASN A 118 -1.83 -30.34 4.82
N ASP A 119 -3.05 -29.81 4.84
CA ASP A 119 -3.36 -28.55 4.16
C ASP A 119 -2.80 -27.36 4.96
N GLY A 120 -2.31 -26.34 4.25
CA GLY A 120 -1.83 -25.11 4.83
C GLY A 120 -2.19 -23.87 4.01
N ILE A 121 -2.34 -22.76 4.71
CA ILE A 121 -2.48 -21.41 4.12
C ILE A 121 -1.47 -20.51 4.80
N ASP A 122 -0.59 -19.91 4.00
CA ASP A 122 0.34 -18.88 4.41
C ASP A 122 -0.02 -17.56 3.72
N VAL A 123 0.07 -16.46 4.46
CA VAL A 123 -0.24 -15.11 3.99
C VAL A 123 0.90 -14.21 4.36
N SER A 124 1.51 -13.57 3.37
CA SER A 124 2.56 -12.57 3.56
C SER A 124 2.12 -11.22 3.00
N VAL A 125 2.48 -10.16 3.71
CA VAL A 125 2.19 -8.77 3.32
C VAL A 125 3.49 -8.01 3.20
N VAL A 126 3.70 -7.37 2.05
CA VAL A 126 4.85 -6.51 1.80
C VAL A 126 4.43 -5.06 1.55
N ASP A 127 5.28 -4.12 1.93
CA ASP A 127 5.07 -2.69 1.73
C ASP A 127 5.57 -2.18 0.36
N GLN A 128 5.58 -0.86 0.20
CA GLN A 128 6.07 -0.17 -1.00
C GLN A 128 7.55 -0.40 -1.33
N ALA A 129 8.35 -0.80 -0.34
CA ALA A 129 9.77 -1.08 -0.45
C ALA A 129 10.07 -2.59 -0.50
N ASP A 130 9.03 -3.42 -0.72
CA ASP A 130 9.10 -4.89 -0.68
C ASP A 130 9.60 -5.43 0.66
N THR A 131 9.40 -4.68 1.75
CA THR A 131 9.71 -5.12 3.10
C THR A 131 8.50 -5.85 3.69
N GLU A 132 8.73 -7.00 4.29
CA GLU A 132 7.67 -7.76 4.96
C GLU A 132 7.12 -6.97 6.16
N VAL A 133 5.81 -6.76 6.15
CA VAL A 133 5.05 -6.03 7.18
C VAL A 133 4.43 -7.00 8.17
N GLY A 134 4.00 -8.17 7.70
CA GLY A 134 3.46 -9.21 8.53
C GLY A 134 3.21 -10.49 7.75
N THR A 135 3.25 -11.59 8.49
CA THR A 135 2.98 -12.93 7.98
C THR A 135 2.13 -13.70 8.99
N ALA A 136 1.27 -14.59 8.49
CA ALA A 136 0.66 -15.61 9.32
C ALA A 136 0.38 -16.87 8.51
N ALA A 137 0.51 -18.01 9.18
CA ALA A 137 0.26 -19.32 8.61
C ALA A 137 -0.71 -20.13 9.46
N VAL A 138 -1.51 -20.96 8.82
CA VAL A 138 -2.37 -21.94 9.48
C VAL A 138 -2.30 -23.27 8.73
N SER A 139 -2.13 -24.36 9.47
CA SER A 139 -2.05 -25.72 8.92
C SER A 139 -2.79 -26.75 9.79
N SER A 140 -3.66 -26.27 10.69
CA SER A 140 -4.43 -27.14 11.57
C SER A 140 -5.68 -27.66 10.86
N THR A 141 -5.90 -28.96 10.95
CA THR A 141 -7.09 -29.61 10.38
C THR A 141 -8.36 -29.04 11.01
N GLY A 142 -9.32 -28.69 10.15
CA GLY A 142 -10.58 -28.07 10.54
C GLY A 142 -10.53 -26.55 10.72
N ALA A 143 -9.35 -25.91 10.55
CA ALA A 143 -9.28 -24.45 10.50
C ALA A 143 -10.03 -23.92 9.27
N THR A 144 -10.72 -22.79 9.42
CA THR A 144 -11.57 -22.18 8.38
C THR A 144 -11.08 -20.80 7.94
N GLY A 145 -9.85 -20.44 8.33
CA GLY A 145 -9.29 -19.13 8.08
C GLY A 145 -8.17 -18.79 9.04
N LEU A 146 -7.61 -17.60 8.85
CA LEU A 146 -6.59 -17.02 9.71
C LEU A 146 -6.74 -15.49 9.75
N THR A 147 -6.14 -14.89 10.76
CA THR A 147 -6.00 -13.43 10.86
C THR A 147 -4.52 -13.08 10.90
N VAL A 148 -4.09 -12.18 10.03
CA VAL A 148 -2.75 -11.57 10.06
C VAL A 148 -2.85 -10.27 10.82
N ASP A 149 -2.02 -10.08 11.85
CA ASP A 149 -1.85 -8.80 12.53
C ASP A 149 -0.70 -8.02 11.87
N LEU A 150 -0.90 -6.73 11.64
CA LEU A 150 0.02 -5.86 10.87
C LEU A 150 0.59 -4.71 11.71
N ASP A 151 0.44 -4.78 13.04
CA ASP A 151 1.05 -3.91 14.06
C ASP A 151 0.98 -2.39 13.78
N GLY A 152 -0.01 -1.94 13.00
CA GLY A 152 -0.12 -0.53 12.67
C GLY A 152 1.09 0.00 11.91
N VAL A 153 1.62 -0.71 10.91
CA VAL A 153 2.66 -0.15 10.03
C VAL A 153 2.04 0.88 9.07
N SER A 154 2.72 2.01 8.88
CA SER A 154 2.28 3.06 7.94
C SER A 154 2.75 2.73 6.53
N VAL A 155 1.82 2.59 5.58
CA VAL A 155 2.13 2.29 4.17
C VAL A 155 1.31 3.15 3.21
N PHE A 156 1.83 3.38 2.00
CA PHE A 156 1.07 3.97 0.91
C PHE A 156 0.51 2.93 -0.05
N THR A 157 1.20 1.79 -0.19
CA THR A 157 0.78 0.62 -0.97
C THR A 157 0.99 -0.64 -0.17
N ALA A 158 0.18 -1.65 -0.44
CA ALA A 158 0.40 -2.98 0.07
C ALA A 158 0.30 -3.99 -1.07
N ASN A 159 1.01 -5.09 -0.91
CA ASN A 159 0.86 -6.29 -1.72
C ASN A 159 0.67 -7.47 -0.75
N VAL A 160 -0.34 -8.28 -1.03
CA VAL A 160 -0.65 -9.49 -0.27
C VAL A 160 -0.43 -10.70 -1.17
N ARG A 161 0.37 -11.64 -0.68
CA ARG A 161 0.60 -12.95 -1.29
C ARG A 161 0.00 -14.03 -0.43
N PHE A 162 -0.66 -14.96 -1.09
CA PHE A 162 -1.23 -16.16 -0.49
C PHE A 162 -0.52 -17.37 -1.06
N THR A 163 -0.07 -18.26 -0.19
CA THR A 163 0.51 -19.54 -0.55
C THR A 163 -0.33 -20.65 0.06
N LEU A 164 -0.75 -21.57 -0.77
CA LEU A 164 -1.53 -22.74 -0.40
C LEU A 164 -0.65 -23.98 -0.50
N THR A 165 -0.70 -24.81 0.53
CA THR A 165 0.02 -26.09 0.57
C THR A 165 -0.94 -27.24 0.84
N SER A 166 -0.64 -28.41 0.27
CA SER A 166 -1.38 -29.66 0.46
C SER A 166 -0.45 -30.86 0.35
N ASP A 167 -0.93 -32.08 0.59
CA ASP A 167 -0.19 -33.31 0.31
C ASP A 167 -0.43 -33.89 -1.10
N GLY A 168 -1.06 -33.11 -1.98
CA GLY A 168 -1.39 -33.50 -3.36
C GLY A 168 -2.66 -34.34 -3.49
N THR A 169 -3.39 -34.60 -2.40
CA THR A 169 -4.68 -35.33 -2.42
C THR A 169 -5.90 -34.44 -2.20
N SER A 170 -5.68 -33.25 -1.64
CA SER A 170 -6.68 -32.22 -1.34
C SER A 170 -6.30 -30.89 -2.00
N THR A 171 -7.25 -29.95 -2.05
CA THR A 171 -6.96 -28.59 -2.49
C THR A 171 -7.63 -27.61 -1.53
N PRO A 172 -6.86 -26.87 -0.71
CA PRO A 172 -7.42 -25.83 0.12
C PRO A 172 -7.99 -24.71 -0.75
N CYS A 173 -9.12 -24.14 -0.34
CA CYS A 173 -9.81 -23.10 -1.11
C CYS A 173 -10.05 -21.86 -0.25
N VAL A 174 -9.51 -20.71 -0.67
CA VAL A 174 -9.77 -19.41 -0.04
C VAL A 174 -11.03 -18.81 -0.64
N LYS A 175 -12.00 -18.45 0.21
CA LYS A 175 -13.28 -17.87 -0.20
C LYS A 175 -13.21 -16.36 -0.35
N PHE A 176 -12.64 -15.71 0.66
CA PHE A 176 -12.46 -14.27 0.65
C PHE A 176 -11.33 -13.88 1.60
N TRP A 177 -10.80 -12.70 1.35
CA TRP A 177 -9.92 -12.00 2.26
C TRP A 177 -10.38 -10.54 2.38
N ARG A 178 -10.10 -9.92 3.53
CA ARG A 178 -10.36 -8.50 3.76
C ARG A 178 -9.18 -7.90 4.51
N MET A 179 -8.83 -6.68 4.18
CA MET A 179 -7.82 -5.91 4.91
C MET A 179 -8.46 -4.69 5.55
N ARG A 180 -8.08 -4.40 6.79
CA ARG A 180 -8.48 -3.20 7.51
C ARG A 180 -7.30 -2.25 7.60
N ALA A 181 -7.53 -1.01 7.15
CA ALA A 181 -6.55 0.06 7.25
C ALA A 181 -7.25 1.39 7.57
N TYR A 182 -6.58 2.26 8.34
CA TYR A 182 -7.13 3.56 8.72
C TYR A 182 -6.21 4.71 8.26
N PRO A 183 -6.78 5.88 7.88
CA PRO A 183 -5.99 7.07 7.56
C PRO A 183 -5.20 7.57 8.76
N VAL A 184 -3.92 7.88 8.56
CA VAL A 184 -3.18 8.71 9.51
C VAL A 184 -3.14 10.12 8.95
N ALA A 185 -3.95 11.00 9.53
CA ALA A 185 -3.77 12.43 9.31
C ALA A 185 -2.41 12.83 9.92
N PRO A 186 -1.60 13.64 9.22
CA PRO A 186 -0.37 14.16 9.81
C PRO A 186 -0.73 14.94 11.08
N SER A 187 -0.13 14.54 12.21
CA SER A 187 -0.27 15.25 13.47
C SER A 187 0.25 16.67 13.28
N THR A 188 -0.59 17.65 13.56
CA THR A 188 -0.25 19.06 13.39
C THR A 188 -0.29 19.73 14.75
N GLU A 189 0.82 20.35 15.15
CA GLU A 189 0.93 21.10 16.39
C GLU A 189 0.41 22.53 16.18
N GLU A 190 -0.37 23.04 17.12
CA GLU A 190 -0.86 24.42 17.14
C GLU A 190 -0.24 25.16 18.32
N TRP A 191 0.36 26.32 18.05
CA TRP A 191 0.84 27.25 19.07
C TRP A 191 0.05 28.54 19.01
N VAL A 192 -0.34 29.06 20.18
CA VAL A 192 -0.97 30.37 20.31
C VAL A 192 0.05 31.30 20.95
N VAL A 193 0.61 32.20 20.15
CA VAL A 193 1.70 33.09 20.59
C VAL A 193 1.20 34.55 20.64
N PRO A 194 1.24 35.20 21.81
CA PRO A 194 0.98 36.63 21.91
C PRO A 194 2.24 37.42 21.51
N LEU A 195 2.12 38.24 20.47
CA LEU A 195 3.15 39.16 20.03
C LEU A 195 2.83 40.57 20.51
N ILE A 196 3.78 41.20 21.20
CA ILE A 196 3.68 42.60 21.64
C ILE A 196 4.35 43.46 20.56
N ILE A 197 3.56 44.23 19.82
CA ILE A 197 4.05 45.09 18.74
C ILE A 197 3.86 46.56 19.15
N LYS A 198 4.94 47.15 19.67
CA LYS A 198 4.99 48.54 20.13
C LYS A 198 6.14 49.28 19.46
N SER A 199 6.05 50.60 19.44
CA SER A 199 7.10 51.46 18.87
C SER A 199 8.44 51.29 19.58
N HIS A 200 8.39 51.02 20.89
CA HIS A 200 9.54 50.81 21.75
C HIS A 200 9.32 49.56 22.59
N VAL A 201 10.18 48.57 22.40
CA VAL A 201 10.16 47.32 23.17
C VAL A 201 11.47 47.19 23.92
N VAL A 202 11.39 46.89 25.21
CA VAL A 202 12.57 46.59 26.02
C VAL A 202 12.94 45.14 25.79
N VAL A 203 14.10 44.90 25.18
CA VAL A 203 14.59 43.55 24.89
C VAL A 203 15.88 43.32 25.67
N GLY A 204 15.95 42.24 26.46
CA GLY A 204 17.20 41.79 27.05
C GLY A 204 17.09 41.19 28.44
N ASP A 205 17.95 40.21 28.69
CA ASP A 205 18.12 39.49 29.94
C ASP A 205 19.04 40.28 30.91
N GLY A 206 18.69 41.55 31.18
CA GLY A 206 19.36 42.36 32.23
C GLY A 206 19.98 43.71 31.87
N GLN A 207 19.79 44.28 30.66
CA GLN A 207 20.28 45.64 30.35
C GLN A 207 19.26 46.61 29.72
N GLY A 208 17.97 46.24 29.67
CA GLY A 208 16.90 47.21 29.41
C GLY A 208 17.02 48.01 28.12
N GLN A 209 17.69 47.48 27.10
CA GLN A 209 17.89 48.20 25.84
C GLN A 209 16.54 48.38 25.15
N VAL A 210 16.23 49.63 24.83
CA VAL A 210 15.02 50.00 24.10
C VAL A 210 15.30 49.80 22.62
N GLN A 211 14.61 48.85 22.01
CA GLN A 211 14.64 48.66 20.56
C GLN A 211 13.42 49.33 19.94
N SER A 212 13.66 50.23 19.00
CA SER A 212 12.60 50.87 18.23
C SER A 212 12.21 50.00 17.04
N PHE A 213 10.89 49.82 16.84
CA PHE A 213 10.33 49.06 15.72
C PHE A 213 9.30 49.89 14.95
N ASP A 214 9.22 49.66 13.63
CA ASP A 214 8.10 50.15 12.83
C ASP A 214 6.92 49.18 12.96
N VAL A 215 5.92 49.60 13.74
CA VAL A 215 4.72 48.82 14.02
C VAL A 215 3.94 48.50 12.75
N LEU A 216 3.81 49.46 11.82
CA LEU A 216 3.00 49.27 10.61
C LEU A 216 3.66 48.24 9.69
N ALA A 217 4.96 48.39 9.46
CA ALA A 217 5.73 47.46 8.63
C ALA A 217 5.69 46.03 9.19
N GLU A 218 5.77 45.86 10.51
CA GLU A 218 5.75 44.54 11.14
C GLU A 218 4.37 43.87 11.07
N VAL A 219 3.30 44.64 11.31
CA VAL A 219 1.92 44.15 11.17
C VAL A 219 1.63 43.76 9.71
N GLU A 220 2.07 44.55 8.74
CA GLU A 220 1.93 44.23 7.31
C GLU A 220 2.74 43.00 6.92
N ARG A 221 3.95 42.86 7.46
CA ARG A 221 4.77 41.65 7.29
C ARG A 221 4.02 40.42 7.79
N LEU A 222 3.50 40.43 9.02
CA LEU A 222 2.75 39.30 9.59
C LEU A 222 1.45 39.01 8.81
N LYS A 223 0.73 40.05 8.37
CA LYS A 223 -0.45 39.90 7.50
C LYS A 223 -0.09 39.29 6.15
N SER A 224 1.05 39.66 5.57
CA SER A 224 1.52 39.10 4.29
C SER A 224 1.87 37.61 4.43
N LEU A 225 2.51 37.22 5.53
CA LEU A 225 2.85 35.83 5.84
C LEU A 225 1.58 34.98 6.02
N TRP A 226 0.57 35.53 6.70
CA TRP A 226 -0.73 34.90 6.83
C TRP A 226 -1.46 34.76 5.48
N ARG A 227 -1.51 35.83 4.67
CA ARG A 227 -2.19 35.81 3.35
C ARG A 227 -1.56 34.82 2.38
N ASN A 228 -0.23 34.77 2.35
CA ASN A 228 0.52 33.91 1.43
C ASN A 228 0.74 32.49 1.99
N LYS A 229 0.28 32.22 3.23
CA LYS A 229 0.50 30.96 3.95
C LYS A 229 1.95 30.49 3.88
N THR A 230 2.89 31.44 3.98
CA THR A 230 4.32 31.18 3.85
C THR A 230 4.85 30.46 5.09
N VAL A 231 5.71 29.46 4.88
CA VAL A 231 6.36 28.72 5.98
C VAL A 231 7.47 29.57 6.57
N VAL A 232 7.41 29.79 7.88
CA VAL A 232 8.38 30.57 8.66
C VAL A 232 8.94 29.74 9.82
N GLY A 233 10.14 30.09 10.30
CA GLY A 233 10.71 29.50 11.50
C GLY A 233 10.15 30.19 12.76
N TYR A 234 9.54 29.43 13.66
CA TYR A 234 9.24 29.87 15.02
C TYR A 234 10.30 29.29 15.96
N ARG A 235 10.97 30.14 16.73
CA ARG A 235 12.03 29.72 17.65
C ARG A 235 11.67 30.11 19.08
N GLU A 236 11.66 29.13 19.97
CA GLU A 236 11.47 29.30 21.41
C GLU A 236 12.71 28.77 22.14
N GLY A 237 13.56 29.68 22.59
CA GLY A 237 14.87 29.34 23.15
C GLY A 237 15.74 28.59 22.14
N ASP A 238 16.11 27.35 22.47
CA ASP A 238 16.91 26.48 21.60
C ASP A 238 16.08 25.63 20.63
N LYS A 239 14.76 25.59 20.79
CA LYS A 239 13.87 24.82 19.92
C LYS A 239 13.43 25.67 18.74
N SER A 240 13.55 25.12 17.54
CA SER A 240 13.12 25.75 16.29
C SER A 240 12.09 24.86 15.59
N TYR A 241 10.97 25.46 15.20
CA TYR A 241 9.84 24.82 14.57
C TYR A 241 9.57 25.48 13.22
N ARG A 242 9.14 24.69 12.23
CA ARG A 242 8.64 25.22 10.97
C ARG A 242 7.13 25.36 11.07
N VAL A 243 6.64 26.57 10.95
CA VAL A 243 5.23 26.89 11.16
C VAL A 243 4.70 27.78 10.06
N ARG A 244 3.38 27.81 9.92
CA ARG A 244 2.65 28.83 9.14
C ARG A 244 1.63 29.52 10.04
N ILE A 245 1.31 30.78 9.73
CA ILE A 245 0.26 31.52 10.47
C ILE A 245 -1.09 31.10 9.90
N ASP A 246 -1.94 30.49 10.71
CA ASP A 246 -3.27 30.10 10.27
C ASP A 246 -4.31 31.19 10.50
N ASN A 247 -4.30 31.76 11.70
CA ASN A 247 -5.20 32.83 12.11
C ASN A 247 -4.47 33.84 13.00
N PHE A 248 -5.03 35.04 13.13
CA PHE A 248 -4.55 36.04 14.08
C PHE A 248 -5.68 36.88 14.63
N GLN A 249 -5.49 37.43 15.83
CA GLN A 249 -6.35 38.42 16.45
C GLN A 249 -5.51 39.65 16.79
N VAL A 250 -6.02 40.84 16.46
CA VAL A 250 -5.36 42.11 16.76
C VAL A 250 -6.16 42.83 17.83
N GLN A 251 -5.52 43.13 18.96
CA GLN A 251 -6.05 43.97 20.01
C GLN A 251 -5.32 45.32 19.96
N ALA A 252 -6.06 46.38 19.63
CA ALA A 252 -5.53 47.74 19.67
C ALA A 252 -5.41 48.23 21.11
N HIS A 253 -4.34 48.97 21.40
CA HIS A 253 -4.07 49.53 22.72
C HIS A 253 -4.08 51.07 22.65
N ASP A 254 -2.92 51.67 22.35
CA ASP A 254 -2.74 53.13 22.32
C ASP A 254 -2.50 53.64 20.90
N TRP A 255 -2.81 54.90 20.66
CA TRP A 255 -2.40 55.59 19.44
C TRP A 255 -0.88 55.79 19.45
N ARG A 256 -0.24 55.59 18.29
CA ARG A 256 1.16 56.02 18.13
C ARG A 256 1.25 57.55 18.15
N ASP A 257 2.40 58.06 18.58
CA ASP A 257 2.70 59.50 18.58
C ASP A 257 2.57 60.14 17.19
N SER A 258 2.82 59.36 16.12
CA SER A 258 2.65 59.74 14.72
C SER A 258 1.18 59.78 14.25
N SER A 259 0.22 59.31 15.06
CA SER A 259 -1.21 59.23 14.75
C SER A 259 -1.58 58.47 13.46
N ASP A 260 -0.66 57.65 12.95
CA ASP A 260 -0.79 56.88 11.71
C ASP A 260 -1.36 55.47 11.94
N TYR A 261 -1.08 54.87 13.10
CA TYR A 261 -1.56 53.54 13.47
C TYR A 261 -1.62 53.36 15.01
N PHE A 262 -2.26 52.28 15.46
CA PHE A 262 -2.27 51.88 16.87
C PHE A 262 -1.07 51.01 17.22
N GLU A 263 -0.60 51.11 18.46
CA GLU A 263 0.17 50.03 19.08
C GLU A 263 -0.74 48.84 19.36
N VAL A 264 -0.28 47.62 19.08
CA VAL A 264 -1.14 46.44 19.08
C VAL A 264 -0.51 45.25 19.77
N HIS A 265 -1.36 44.45 20.42
CA HIS A 265 -1.04 43.08 20.78
C HIS A 265 -1.67 42.17 19.74
N MET A 266 -0.86 41.32 19.11
CA MET A 266 -1.30 40.41 18.07
C MET A 266 -1.16 38.98 18.57
N ILE A 267 -2.27 38.29 18.75
CA ILE A 267 -2.27 36.85 19.07
C ILE A 267 -2.24 36.11 17.74
N VAL A 268 -1.20 35.31 17.50
CA VAL A 268 -1.06 34.51 16.28
C VAL A 268 -1.23 33.02 16.59
N ASN A 269 -2.03 32.35 15.77
CA ASN A 269 -2.13 30.89 15.79
C ASN A 269 -1.18 30.35 14.73
N LEU A 270 -0.17 29.61 15.18
CA LEU A 270 0.86 28.99 14.37
C LEU A 270 0.55 27.50 14.25
N ILE A 271 0.64 26.97 13.05
CA ILE A 271 0.37 25.56 12.76
C ILE A 271 1.65 24.94 12.19
N SER A 272 2.06 23.78 12.68
CA SER A 272 3.23 23.05 12.16
C SER A 272 3.02 22.64 10.70
N VAL A 273 4.10 22.57 9.93
CA VAL A 273 4.10 22.16 8.52
C VAL A 273 4.99 20.95 8.32
#